data_AF-A0A2A4UDJ4-F1
#
_entry.id   AF-A0A2A4UDJ4-F1
#
_cell.length_a   1.000
_cell.length_b   1.000
_cell.length_c   1.000
_cell.angle_alpha   90.00
_cell.angle_beta   90.00
_cell.angle_gamma   90.00
#
_symmetry.space_group_name_H-M   'P 1'
#
loop_
_entity.id
_entity.type
_entity.pdbx_description
1 polymer ?
#
loop_
_entity_poly.entity_id
_entity_poly.type
_entity_poly.pdbx_seq_one_letter_code
_entity_poly.pdbx_strand_id
1 'polypeptide(L)'
;MESAQDCVESSLLNDKSLVNMGLEVVSVRVFDMRPTAELEKALEAPTRESIQQLADEAVFSRRALAVQKERAIAENELQNQIELAKREHVLIEQKGENSKRTAQEEAEAAKITVVAEAEQSNVTAQAKSERIRMVESVKVDVEKQRMAIYKDFSSKTMMGLAARELAGKLEKIEHLNITPDILGAVFSDFLEAGTQKLKEK
;
A
#
# COMPACT_ATOMS: atom_id res chain seq x y z
N MET A 1 -88.91 15.49 -26.20
CA MET A 1 -89.44 15.48 -27.58
C MET A 1 -90.96 15.34 -27.53
N GLU A 2 -91.47 14.29 -26.86
CA GLU A 2 -92.92 14.06 -26.65
C GLU A 2 -93.63 15.30 -26.06
N SER A 3 -93.11 15.87 -24.96
CA SER A 3 -93.69 17.06 -24.33
C SER A 3 -93.75 18.34 -25.17
N ALA A 4 -92.86 18.51 -26.14
CA ALA A 4 -92.85 19.70 -27.00
C ALA A 4 -93.87 19.59 -28.14
N GLN A 5 -94.01 18.38 -28.70
CA GLN A 5 -95.01 18.07 -29.71
C GLN A 5 -96.42 18.18 -29.13
N ASP A 6 -96.64 17.61 -27.94
CA ASP A 6 -97.94 17.65 -27.25
C ASP A 6 -98.38 19.10 -26.93
N CYS A 7 -97.42 19.96 -26.55
CA CYS A 7 -97.68 21.37 -26.29
C CYS A 7 -98.10 22.14 -27.56
N VAL A 8 -97.42 21.89 -28.68
CA VAL A 8 -97.75 22.54 -29.97
C VAL A 8 -99.09 22.02 -30.50
N GLU A 9 -99.33 20.71 -30.40
CA GLU A 9 -100.59 20.08 -30.83
C GLU A 9 -101.79 20.61 -30.04
N SER A 10 -101.68 20.64 -28.70
CA SER A 10 -102.73 21.20 -27.84
C SER A 10 -102.96 22.71 -28.04
N SER A 11 -101.93 23.48 -28.36
CA SER A 11 -102.07 24.90 -28.71
C SER A 11 -102.84 25.10 -30.02
N LEU A 12 -102.49 24.33 -31.06
CA LEU A 12 -103.12 24.43 -32.39
C LEU A 12 -104.56 23.92 -32.39
N LEU A 13 -104.88 22.86 -31.64
CA LEU A 13 -106.25 22.35 -31.51
C LEU A 13 -107.18 23.33 -30.79
N ASN A 14 -106.65 24.21 -29.93
CA ASN A 14 -107.43 25.19 -29.18
C ASN A 14 -107.55 26.56 -29.88
N ASP A 15 -106.92 26.76 -31.04
CA ASP A 15 -106.97 28.02 -31.77
C ASP A 15 -108.28 28.19 -32.56
N LYS A 16 -109.17 29.05 -32.04
CA LYS A 16 -110.47 29.37 -32.65
C LYS A 16 -110.36 29.99 -34.04
N SER A 17 -109.20 30.55 -34.39
CA SER A 17 -108.96 31.16 -35.71
C SER A 17 -109.01 30.12 -36.83
N LEU A 18 -108.47 28.92 -36.60
CA LEU A 18 -108.47 27.82 -37.57
C LEU A 18 -109.89 27.28 -37.80
N VAL A 19 -110.65 27.14 -36.71
CA VAL A 19 -112.06 26.71 -36.75
C VAL A 19 -112.91 27.72 -37.51
N ASN A 20 -112.71 29.02 -37.28
CA ASN A 20 -113.43 30.09 -37.99
C ASN A 20 -113.10 30.14 -39.50
N MET A 21 -111.95 29.60 -39.92
CA MET A 21 -111.56 29.44 -41.33
C MET A 21 -112.00 28.10 -41.95
N GLY A 22 -112.58 27.19 -41.16
CA GLY A 22 -113.04 25.87 -41.61
C GLY A 22 -111.92 24.83 -41.79
N LEU A 23 -110.79 24.99 -41.11
CA LEU A 23 -109.64 24.09 -41.18
C LEU A 23 -109.59 23.13 -39.97
N GLU A 24 -109.25 21.87 -40.20
CA GLU A 24 -109.06 20.83 -39.17
C GLU A 24 -107.60 20.36 -39.15
N VAL A 25 -107.00 20.26 -37.96
CA VAL A 25 -105.62 19.79 -37.79
C VAL A 25 -105.61 18.27 -37.67
N VAL A 26 -105.00 17.58 -38.63
CA VAL A 26 -104.98 16.10 -38.68
C VAL A 26 -103.79 15.50 -37.93
N SER A 27 -102.62 16.14 -38.00
CA SER A 27 -101.41 15.68 -37.30
C SER A 27 -100.38 16.80 -37.20
N VAL A 28 -99.65 16.85 -36.09
CA VAL A 28 -98.48 17.73 -35.91
C VAL A 28 -97.23 16.87 -35.82
N ARG A 29 -96.15 17.27 -36.52
CA ARG A 29 -94.85 16.60 -36.45
C ARG A 29 -93.74 17.64 -36.33
N VAL A 30 -92.87 17.48 -35.34
CA VAL A 30 -91.67 18.30 -35.18
C VAL A 30 -90.51 17.62 -35.92
N PHE A 31 -89.90 18.32 -36.87
CA PHE A 31 -88.83 17.75 -37.72
C PHE A 31 -87.42 18.01 -37.17
N ASP A 32 -87.18 19.19 -36.58
CA ASP A 32 -85.89 19.58 -36.04
C ASP A 32 -86.12 20.43 -34.78
N MET A 33 -85.28 20.23 -33.77
CA MET A 33 -85.29 21.01 -32.54
C MET A 33 -83.85 21.29 -32.16
N ARG A 34 -83.38 22.49 -32.48
CA ARG A 34 -82.02 22.91 -32.16
C ARG A 34 -82.03 23.77 -30.91
N PRO A 35 -81.16 23.49 -29.93
CA PRO A 35 -80.93 24.42 -28.85
C PRO A 35 -80.41 25.74 -29.41
N THR A 36 -80.68 26.84 -28.72
CA THR A 36 -79.99 28.10 -29.00
C THR A 36 -78.51 27.93 -28.70
N ALA A 37 -77.64 28.69 -29.39
CA ALA A 37 -76.19 28.57 -29.26
C ALA A 37 -75.66 28.73 -27.82
N GLU A 38 -76.38 29.46 -26.97
CA GLU A 38 -76.07 29.60 -25.54
C GLU A 38 -76.37 28.32 -24.75
N LEU A 39 -77.50 27.66 -25.04
CA LEU A 39 -77.91 26.43 -24.38
C LEU A 39 -77.05 25.24 -24.82
N GLU A 40 -76.67 25.17 -26.10
CA GLU A 40 -75.76 24.15 -26.62
C GLU A 40 -74.41 24.19 -25.89
N LYS A 41 -73.82 25.39 -25.77
CA LYS A 41 -72.59 25.60 -24.99
C LYS A 41 -72.74 25.20 -23.52
N ALA A 42 -73.88 25.50 -22.90
CA ALA A 42 -74.15 25.13 -21.52
C ALA A 42 -74.25 23.60 -21.33
N LEU A 43 -74.83 22.89 -22.31
CA LEU A 43 -74.93 21.43 -22.30
C LEU A 43 -73.57 20.75 -22.53
N GLU A 44 -72.68 21.35 -23.32
CA GLU A 44 -71.33 20.81 -23.58
C GLU A 44 -70.33 21.10 -22.46
N ALA A 45 -70.54 22.19 -21.71
CA ALA A 45 -69.65 22.62 -20.63
C ALA A 45 -69.21 21.51 -19.64
N PRO A 46 -70.12 20.70 -19.05
CA PRO A 46 -69.73 19.65 -18.10
C PRO A 46 -68.84 18.58 -18.74
N THR A 47 -69.14 18.19 -19.99
CA THR A 47 -68.35 17.20 -20.72
C THR A 47 -66.94 17.74 -21.00
N ARG A 48 -66.84 18.99 -21.45
CA ARG A 48 -65.56 19.64 -21.70
C ARG A 48 -64.71 19.76 -20.43
N GLU A 49 -65.31 20.11 -19.30
CA GLU A 49 -64.62 20.20 -18.01
C GLU A 49 -64.11 18.83 -17.56
N SER A 50 -64.91 17.77 -17.68
CA SER A 50 -64.48 16.41 -17.34
C SER A 50 -63.27 15.95 -18.17
N ILE A 51 -63.22 16.27 -19.46
CA ILE A 51 -62.08 15.96 -20.32
C ILE A 51 -60.82 16.73 -19.87
N GLN A 52 -60.97 17.99 -19.48
CA GLN A 52 -59.85 18.79 -18.96
C GLN A 52 -59.31 18.20 -17.65
N GLN A 53 -60.19 17.84 -16.72
CA GLN A 53 -59.81 17.20 -15.45
C GLN A 53 -59.07 15.87 -15.69
N LEU A 54 -59.58 15.03 -16.58
CA LEU A 54 -58.92 13.76 -16.94
C LEU A 54 -57.54 13.97 -17.57
N ALA A 55 -57.39 15.01 -18.40
CA ALA A 55 -56.11 15.36 -18.99
C ALA A 55 -55.10 15.79 -17.92
N ASP A 56 -55.52 16.63 -16.97
CA ASP A 56 -54.67 17.08 -15.87
C ASP A 56 -54.27 15.93 -14.95
N GLU A 57 -55.20 15.02 -14.63
CA GLU A 57 -54.92 13.81 -13.86
C GLU A 57 -53.92 12.89 -14.59
N ALA A 58 -54.04 12.73 -15.90
CA ALA A 58 -53.09 11.96 -16.70
C ALA A 58 -51.69 12.60 -16.69
N VAL A 59 -51.60 13.93 -16.70
CA VAL A 59 -50.31 14.64 -16.58
C VAL A 59 -49.73 14.47 -15.17
N PHE A 60 -50.55 14.63 -14.14
CA PHE A 60 -50.12 14.48 -12.75
C PHE A 60 -49.63 13.07 -12.45
N SER A 61 -50.40 12.05 -12.83
CA SER A 61 -50.03 10.64 -12.64
C SER A 61 -48.72 10.28 -13.35
N ARG A 62 -48.51 10.77 -14.59
CA ARG A 62 -47.23 10.60 -15.29
C ARG A 62 -46.06 11.24 -14.54
N ARG A 63 -46.23 12.46 -14.02
CA ARG A 63 -45.19 13.15 -13.23
C ARG A 63 -44.93 12.44 -11.91
N ALA A 64 -45.96 11.98 -11.21
CA ALA A 64 -45.83 11.24 -9.97
C ALA A 64 -45.02 9.95 -10.18
N LEU A 65 -45.30 9.19 -11.25
CA LEU A 65 -44.54 8.01 -11.60
C LEU A 65 -43.08 8.32 -11.94
N ALA A 66 -42.82 9.41 -12.66
CA ALA A 66 -41.45 9.84 -12.97
C ALA A 66 -40.66 10.14 -11.68
N VAL A 67 -41.23 10.95 -10.78
CA VAL A 67 -40.60 11.29 -9.50
C VAL A 67 -40.38 10.06 -8.61
N GLN A 68 -41.35 9.13 -8.58
CA GLN A 68 -41.18 7.87 -7.85
C GLN A 68 -40.02 7.04 -8.40
N LYS A 69 -39.87 6.96 -9.73
CA LYS A 69 -38.73 6.28 -10.36
C LYS A 69 -37.41 6.97 -10.05
N GLU A 70 -37.36 8.31 -10.10
CA GLU A 70 -36.15 9.06 -9.73
C GLU A 70 -35.74 8.81 -8.29
N ARG A 71 -36.70 8.81 -7.34
CA ARG A 71 -36.43 8.45 -5.95
C ARG A 71 -35.90 7.02 -5.81
N ALA A 72 -36.53 6.07 -6.49
CA ALA A 72 -36.07 4.68 -6.46
C ALA A 72 -34.66 4.52 -7.06
N ILE A 73 -34.33 5.24 -8.12
CA ILE A 73 -32.98 5.25 -8.70
C ILE A 73 -31.98 5.82 -7.68
N ALA A 74 -32.28 6.98 -7.09
CA ALA A 74 -31.41 7.61 -6.10
C ALA A 74 -31.20 6.74 -4.85
N GLU A 75 -32.23 6.06 -4.36
CA GLU A 75 -32.12 5.11 -3.24
C GLU A 75 -31.24 3.91 -3.59
N ASN A 76 -31.42 3.32 -4.78
CA ASN A 76 -30.56 2.23 -5.25
C ASN A 76 -29.10 2.67 -5.42
N GLU A 77 -28.87 3.88 -5.94
CA GLU A 77 -27.53 4.45 -6.07
C GLU A 77 -26.88 4.65 -4.70
N LEU A 78 -27.60 5.21 -3.74
CA LEU A 78 -27.11 5.38 -2.36
C LEU A 78 -26.80 4.02 -1.72
N GLN A 79 -27.67 3.03 -1.90
CA GLN A 79 -27.44 1.68 -1.40
C GLN A 79 -26.20 1.03 -2.02
N ASN A 80 -26.00 1.20 -3.33
CA ASN A 80 -24.79 0.75 -4.03
C ASN A 80 -23.53 1.43 -3.49
N GLN A 81 -23.58 2.75 -3.26
CA GLN A 81 -22.45 3.48 -2.68
C GLN A 81 -22.11 2.98 -1.27
N ILE A 82 -23.12 2.72 -0.42
CA ILE A 82 -22.92 2.16 0.91
C ILE A 82 -22.29 0.76 0.82
N GLU A 83 -22.74 -0.09 -0.09
CA GLU A 83 -22.19 -1.43 -0.25
C GLU A 83 -20.73 -1.38 -0.74
N LEU A 84 -20.41 -0.51 -1.70
CA LEU A 84 -19.05 -0.28 -2.15
C LEU A 84 -18.15 0.19 -1.02
N ALA A 85 -18.58 1.19 -0.25
CA ALA A 85 -17.81 1.70 0.90
C ALA A 85 -17.54 0.61 1.95
N LYS A 86 -18.51 -0.29 2.20
CA LYS A 86 -18.31 -1.45 3.08
C LYS A 86 -17.24 -2.40 2.54
N ARG A 87 -17.29 -2.72 1.24
CA ARG A 87 -16.28 -3.59 0.61
C ARG A 87 -14.89 -2.94 0.62
N GLU A 88 -14.82 -1.63 0.39
CA GLU A 88 -13.57 -0.87 0.48
C GLU A 88 -13.00 -0.88 1.90
N HIS A 89 -13.82 -0.70 2.93
CA HIS A 89 -13.38 -0.81 4.31
C HIS A 89 -12.74 -2.17 4.60
N VAL A 90 -13.42 -3.27 4.23
CA VAL A 90 -12.89 -4.63 4.40
C VAL A 90 -11.58 -4.82 3.63
N LEU A 91 -11.48 -4.30 2.40
CA LEU A 91 -10.26 -4.39 1.60
C LEU A 91 -9.10 -3.63 2.26
N ILE A 92 -9.34 -2.44 2.80
CA ILE A 92 -8.32 -1.64 3.51
C ILE A 92 -7.86 -2.36 4.77
N GLU A 93 -8.79 -2.92 5.54
CA GLU A 93 -8.49 -3.70 6.74
C GLU A 93 -7.60 -4.90 6.40
N GLN A 94 -7.99 -5.71 5.40
CA GLN A 94 -7.19 -6.83 4.92
C GLN A 94 -5.82 -6.40 4.40
N LYS A 95 -5.73 -5.29 3.67
CA LYS A 95 -4.43 -4.74 3.22
C LYS A 95 -3.57 -4.31 4.40
N GLY A 96 -4.17 -3.71 5.43
CA GLY A 96 -3.49 -3.33 6.66
C GLY A 96 -2.94 -4.54 7.42
N GLU A 97 -3.76 -5.59 7.59
CA GLU A 97 -3.33 -6.86 8.21
C GLU A 97 -2.21 -7.53 7.41
N ASN A 98 -2.35 -7.60 6.09
CA ASN A 98 -1.31 -8.15 5.21
C ASN A 98 -0.01 -7.35 5.32
N SER A 99 -0.07 -6.02 5.29
CA SER A 99 1.13 -5.17 5.43
C SER A 99 1.82 -5.36 6.78
N LYS A 100 1.04 -5.47 7.88
CA LYS A 100 1.61 -5.78 9.21
C LYS A 100 2.29 -7.14 9.22
N ARG A 101 1.65 -8.15 8.65
CA ARG A 101 2.19 -9.51 8.58
C ARG A 101 3.47 -9.58 7.75
N THR A 102 3.49 -8.94 6.58
CA THR A 102 4.70 -8.84 5.76
C THR A 102 5.84 -8.15 6.52
N ALA A 103 5.57 -7.02 7.19
CA ALA A 103 6.60 -6.33 7.98
C ALA A 103 7.11 -7.19 9.16
N GLN A 104 6.25 -7.99 9.78
CA GLN A 104 6.65 -8.94 10.83
C GLN A 104 7.51 -10.07 10.28
N GLU A 105 7.11 -10.68 9.17
CA GLU A 105 7.86 -11.74 8.49
C GLU A 105 9.24 -11.24 8.03
N GLU A 106 9.32 -10.04 7.47
CA GLU A 106 10.59 -9.41 7.08
C GLU A 106 11.49 -9.14 8.29
N ALA A 107 10.94 -8.62 9.39
CA ALA A 107 11.70 -8.37 10.62
C ALA A 107 12.21 -9.68 11.24
N GLU A 108 11.42 -10.74 11.21
CA GLU A 108 11.80 -12.06 11.72
C GLU A 108 12.87 -12.71 10.83
N ALA A 109 12.72 -12.64 9.50
CA ALA A 109 13.75 -13.07 8.56
C ALA A 109 15.07 -12.32 8.78
N ALA A 110 15.03 -11.00 8.97
CA ALA A 110 16.21 -10.20 9.27
C ALA A 110 16.89 -10.62 10.58
N LYS A 111 16.12 -10.91 11.64
CA LYS A 111 16.66 -11.42 12.91
C LYS A 111 17.35 -12.78 12.71
N ILE A 112 16.72 -13.70 11.99
CA ILE A 112 17.29 -15.02 11.71
C ILE A 112 18.63 -14.87 10.98
N THR A 113 18.70 -14.00 9.97
CA THR A 113 19.95 -13.74 9.24
C THR A 113 21.04 -13.20 10.16
N VAL A 114 20.75 -12.21 10.99
CA VAL A 114 21.73 -11.64 11.94
C VAL A 114 22.23 -12.68 12.95
N VAL A 115 21.33 -13.52 13.47
CA VAL A 115 21.71 -14.61 14.39
C VAL A 115 22.59 -15.63 13.68
N ALA A 116 22.22 -16.05 12.47
CA ALA A 116 23.01 -17.00 11.69
C ALA A 116 24.41 -16.46 11.35
N GLU A 117 24.52 -15.19 10.98
CA GLU A 117 25.80 -14.52 10.73
C GLU A 117 26.66 -14.44 12.01
N ALA A 118 26.06 -14.11 13.15
CA ALA A 118 26.76 -14.08 14.43
C ALA A 118 27.25 -15.47 14.86
N GLU A 119 26.42 -16.51 14.71
CA GLU A 119 26.81 -17.90 14.96
C GLU A 119 27.95 -18.34 14.04
N GLN A 120 27.86 -18.05 12.75
CA GLN A 120 28.92 -18.35 11.78
C GLN A 120 30.23 -17.65 12.15
N SER A 121 30.16 -16.37 12.54
CA SER A 121 31.32 -15.60 12.97
C SER A 121 31.96 -16.19 14.24
N ASN A 122 31.15 -16.60 15.21
CA ASN A 122 31.63 -17.26 16.44
C ASN A 122 32.31 -18.60 16.13
N VAL A 123 31.71 -19.44 15.30
CA VAL A 123 32.28 -20.74 14.90
C VAL A 123 33.61 -20.55 14.17
N THR A 124 33.69 -19.58 13.25
CA THR A 124 34.93 -19.32 12.51
C THR A 124 36.02 -18.72 13.41
N ALA A 125 35.67 -17.84 14.35
CA ALA A 125 36.60 -17.30 15.34
C ALA A 125 37.14 -18.40 16.27
N GLN A 126 36.28 -19.27 16.79
CA GLN A 126 36.67 -20.41 17.61
C GLN A 126 37.63 -21.35 16.86
N ALA A 127 37.26 -21.76 15.64
CA ALA A 127 38.11 -22.62 14.81
C ALA A 127 39.48 -21.98 14.52
N LYS A 128 39.53 -20.65 14.31
CA LYS A 128 40.79 -19.92 14.12
C LYS A 128 41.63 -19.89 15.40
N SER A 129 41.01 -19.62 16.55
CA SER A 129 41.70 -19.65 17.85
C SER A 129 42.26 -21.02 18.18
N GLU A 130 41.50 -22.09 17.96
CA GLU A 130 41.96 -23.48 18.16
C GLU A 130 43.15 -23.81 17.25
N ARG A 131 43.08 -23.43 15.98
CA ARG A 131 44.20 -23.60 15.04
C ARG A 131 45.45 -22.85 15.50
N ILE A 132 45.32 -21.60 15.93
CA ILE A 132 46.44 -20.80 16.44
C ILE A 132 47.03 -21.47 17.68
N ARG A 133 46.20 -21.87 18.65
CA ARG A 133 46.66 -22.56 19.87
C ARG A 133 47.43 -23.84 19.55
N MET A 134 46.97 -24.63 18.60
CA MET A 134 47.65 -25.86 18.19
C MET A 134 49.01 -25.59 17.54
N VAL A 135 49.11 -24.57 16.68
CA VAL A 135 50.39 -24.18 16.06
C VAL A 135 51.34 -23.58 17.10
N GLU A 136 50.84 -22.72 17.98
CA GLU A 136 51.63 -22.10 19.03
C GLU A 136 52.12 -23.10 20.06
N SER A 137 51.30 -24.09 20.47
CA SER A 137 51.73 -25.14 21.39
C SER A 137 52.88 -25.94 20.81
N VAL A 138 52.80 -26.31 19.52
CA VAL A 138 53.89 -27.01 18.82
C VAL A 138 55.16 -26.14 18.78
N LYS A 139 55.04 -24.84 18.50
CA LYS A 139 56.20 -23.92 18.52
C LYS A 139 56.82 -23.80 19.91
N VAL A 140 55.99 -23.67 20.95
CA VAL A 140 56.45 -23.60 22.35
C VAL A 140 57.17 -24.89 22.72
N ASP A 141 56.68 -26.06 22.31
CA ASP A 141 57.32 -27.34 22.59
C ASP A 141 58.67 -27.49 21.85
N VAL A 142 58.75 -27.07 20.59
CA VAL A 142 60.01 -27.04 19.83
C VAL A 142 61.02 -26.08 20.48
N GLU A 143 60.60 -24.88 20.89
CA GLU A 143 61.47 -23.93 21.58
C GLU A 143 61.93 -24.45 22.94
N LYS A 144 61.06 -25.12 23.72
CA LYS A 144 61.45 -25.81 24.95
C LYS A 144 62.51 -26.88 24.70
N GLN A 145 62.34 -27.69 23.65
CA GLN A 145 63.34 -28.70 23.27
C GLN A 145 64.68 -28.06 22.87
N ARG A 146 64.64 -26.97 22.09
CA ARG A 146 65.85 -26.19 21.76
C ARG A 146 66.54 -25.66 23.01
N MET A 147 65.79 -25.06 23.93
CA MET A 147 66.33 -24.55 25.19
C MET A 147 66.91 -25.65 26.08
N ALA A 148 66.30 -26.85 26.09
CA ALA A 148 66.84 -28.00 26.80
C ALA A 148 68.22 -28.41 26.25
N ILE A 149 68.38 -28.46 24.92
CA ILE A 149 69.67 -28.74 24.30
C ILE A 149 70.71 -27.67 24.65
N TYR A 150 70.31 -26.38 24.66
CA TYR A 150 71.22 -25.28 25.01
C TYR A 150 71.66 -25.26 26.47
N LYS A 151 70.87 -25.83 27.38
CA LYS A 151 71.22 -25.90 28.81
C LYS A 151 72.49 -26.72 29.09
N ASP A 152 72.79 -27.69 28.24
CA ASP A 152 73.90 -28.62 28.42
C ASP A 152 75.21 -28.13 27.74
N PHE A 153 75.17 -27.01 27.02
CA PHE A 153 76.37 -26.44 26.36
C PHE A 153 77.12 -25.43 27.23
N SER A 154 78.44 -25.38 27.05
CA SER A 154 79.30 -24.38 27.71
C SER A 154 79.10 -22.98 27.10
N SER A 155 79.24 -21.93 27.93
CA SER A 155 79.05 -20.52 27.52
C SER A 155 79.85 -20.11 26.27
N LYS A 156 81.09 -20.60 26.13
CA LYS A 156 81.93 -20.34 24.94
C LYS A 156 81.32 -20.91 23.65
N THR A 157 80.69 -22.09 23.73
CA THR A 157 80.05 -22.75 22.59
C THR A 157 78.77 -22.03 22.17
N MET A 158 78.01 -21.50 23.13
CA MET A 158 76.81 -20.69 22.88
C MET A 158 77.15 -19.37 22.19
N MET A 159 78.21 -18.67 22.62
CA MET A 159 78.69 -17.46 21.93
C MET A 159 79.09 -17.74 20.48
N GLY A 160 79.76 -18.88 20.22
CA GLY A 160 80.11 -19.29 18.86
C GLY A 160 78.90 -19.58 17.98
N LEU A 161 77.88 -20.25 18.53
CA LEU A 161 76.63 -20.52 17.80
C LEU A 161 75.84 -19.23 17.53
N ALA A 162 75.77 -18.31 18.52
CA ALA A 162 75.14 -17.00 18.36
C ALA A 162 75.85 -16.16 17.29
N ALA A 163 77.19 -16.14 17.26
CA ALA A 163 77.96 -15.47 16.23
C ALA A 163 77.68 -16.06 14.83
N ARG A 164 77.52 -17.38 14.72
CA ARG A 164 77.16 -18.06 13.47
C ARG A 164 75.73 -17.75 13.02
N GLU A 165 74.76 -17.76 13.92
CA GLU A 165 73.36 -17.44 13.57
C GLU A 165 73.21 -15.97 13.20
N LEU A 166 73.91 -15.07 13.89
CA LEU A 166 74.00 -13.66 13.57
C LEU A 166 74.63 -13.44 12.19
N ALA A 167 75.75 -14.10 11.90
CA ALA A 167 76.39 -14.06 10.58
C ALA A 167 75.48 -14.61 9.46
N GLY A 168 74.67 -15.64 9.74
CA GLY A 168 73.70 -16.19 8.78
C GLY A 168 72.47 -15.31 8.53
N LYS A 169 72.07 -14.45 9.48
CA LYS A 169 70.99 -13.46 9.29
C LYS A 169 71.50 -12.11 8.73
N LEU A 170 72.81 -11.90 8.74
CA LEU A 170 73.48 -10.72 8.19
C LEU A 170 73.95 -10.98 6.75
N GLU A 171 73.05 -11.35 5.85
CA GLU A 171 73.39 -11.50 4.42
C GLU A 171 73.52 -10.16 3.68
N LYS A 172 72.92 -9.08 4.23
CA LYS A 172 73.08 -7.70 3.74
C LYS A 172 73.24 -6.72 4.91
N ILE A 173 74.46 -6.29 5.18
CA ILE A 173 74.72 -5.04 5.89
C ILE A 173 75.00 -4.00 4.81
N GLU A 174 73.97 -3.26 4.37
CA GLU A 174 74.18 -2.19 3.38
C GLU A 174 74.99 -1.04 4.00
N HIS A 175 74.73 -0.70 5.27
CA HIS A 175 75.49 0.33 6.01
C HIS A 175 75.64 -0.02 7.50
N LEU A 176 76.87 -0.21 7.96
CA LEU A 176 77.21 -0.21 9.38
C LEU A 176 77.64 1.21 9.76
N ASN A 177 76.73 1.99 10.34
CA ASN A 177 77.05 3.32 10.86
C ASN A 177 77.85 3.18 12.16
N ILE A 178 79.16 3.01 12.04
CA ILE A 178 80.05 3.08 13.19
C ILE A 178 80.25 4.56 13.53
N THR A 179 79.61 5.00 14.61
CA THR A 179 79.79 6.36 15.14
C THR A 179 81.20 6.47 15.76
N PRO A 180 81.87 7.63 15.69
CA PRO A 180 83.23 7.81 16.23
C PRO A 180 83.37 7.41 17.70
N ASP A 181 82.30 7.52 18.50
CA ASP A 181 82.30 7.11 19.91
C ASP A 181 82.48 5.60 20.11
N ILE A 182 81.90 4.78 19.22
CA ILE A 182 82.02 3.31 19.29
C ILE A 182 83.40 2.87 18.79
N LEU A 183 83.93 3.52 17.74
CA LEU A 183 85.32 3.32 17.33
C LEU A 183 86.28 3.72 18.44
N GLY A 184 86.02 4.84 19.11
CA GLY A 184 86.79 5.31 20.25
C GLY A 184 86.86 4.29 21.37
N ALA A 185 85.71 3.75 21.78
CA ALA A 185 85.63 2.74 22.84
C ALA A 185 86.37 1.44 22.48
N VAL A 186 86.21 0.93 21.25
CA VAL A 186 86.88 -0.31 20.84
C VAL A 186 88.39 -0.09 20.66
N PHE A 187 88.82 1.09 20.19
CA PHE A 187 90.24 1.42 20.06
C PHE A 187 90.89 1.68 21.43
N SER A 188 90.16 2.24 22.40
CA SER A 188 90.64 2.37 23.78
C SER A 188 90.75 1.02 24.45
N ASP A 189 89.76 0.13 24.31
CA ASP A 189 89.82 -1.23 24.88
C ASP A 189 90.98 -2.03 24.26
N PHE A 190 91.23 -1.86 22.94
CA PHE A 190 92.34 -2.52 22.25
C PHE A 190 93.71 -1.92 22.62
N LEU A 191 93.79 -0.59 22.80
CA LEU A 191 94.99 0.08 23.31
C LEU A 191 95.27 -0.27 24.77
N GLU A 192 94.25 -0.38 25.62
CA GLU A 192 94.41 -0.85 27.01
C GLU A 192 94.89 -2.30 27.05
N ALA A 193 94.30 -3.19 26.24
CA ALA A 193 94.76 -4.58 26.13
C ALA A 193 96.19 -4.69 25.54
N GLY A 194 96.56 -3.82 24.61
CA GLY A 194 97.89 -3.77 24.00
C GLY A 194 98.96 -3.12 24.91
N THR A 195 98.58 -2.11 25.70
CA THR A 195 99.48 -1.42 26.63
C THR A 195 99.64 -2.16 27.96
N GLN A 196 98.69 -3.01 28.37
CA GLN A 196 98.93 -4.00 29.42
C GLN A 196 100.10 -4.92 29.05
N LYS A 197 100.23 -5.31 27.78
CA LYS A 197 101.35 -6.14 27.29
C LYS A 197 102.71 -5.41 27.23
N LEU A 198 102.72 -4.07 27.29
CA LEU A 198 103.95 -3.25 27.29
C LEU A 198 104.31 -2.71 28.69
N LYS A 199 103.43 -2.85 29.69
CA LYS A 199 103.73 -2.62 31.12
C LYS A 199 104.29 -3.87 31.82
N GLU A 200 104.27 -5.03 31.17
CA GLU A 200 104.82 -6.30 31.65
C GLU A 200 106.22 -6.63 31.08
N LYS A 201 107.02 -5.61 30.72
CA LYS A 201 108.43 -5.79 30.37
C LYS A 201 109.32 -4.73 31.01
#